data_AF-A0A7R9WAT1-F1
#
_entry.id   AF-A0A7R9WAT1-F1
#
_cell.length_a   1.000
_cell.length_b   1.000
_cell.length_c   1.000
_cell.angle_alpha   90.00
_cell.angle_beta   90.00
_cell.angle_gamma   90.00
#
_symmetry.space_group_name_H-M   'P 1'
#
loop_
_entity.id
_entity.type
_entity.pdbx_description
1 polymer ?
#
loop_
_entity_poly.entity_id
_entity_poly.type
_entity_poly.pdbx_seq_one_letter_code
_entity_poly.pdbx_strand_id
1 'polypeptide(L)'
;EWFLSRFRHIYRDAGVLPTKVFQLEAIVDEGEGPPLCLQLEGHDQWNNAAAPDDATKLGPCEDAGGKGPAPTRGTQWWHKSNRNSDGECCSGLRVWNTDQCLNANGVTTGVCSLTDEHSAYLTKSGRLRVGGLCLSVASGEDQRLRALDCEKAIQWRKRNSFEPIEFTLMSDATQAEWRKNNAGRKEPAVAQE
;
A
#
# COMPACT_ATOMS: atom_id res chain seq x y z
N GLU A 1 -10.49 -10.95 -22.43
CA GLU A 1 -10.73 -10.29 -21.12
C GLU A 1 -11.70 -9.10 -21.23
N TRP A 2 -12.89 -9.29 -21.82
CA TRP A 2 -13.82 -8.17 -22.06
C TRP A 2 -14.30 -7.50 -20.77
N PHE A 3 -14.58 -8.28 -19.72
CA PHE A 3 -15.08 -7.76 -18.45
C PHE A 3 -14.09 -6.80 -17.77
N LEU A 4 -12.81 -7.19 -17.67
CA LEU A 4 -11.75 -6.34 -17.10
C LEU A 4 -11.57 -5.05 -17.90
N SER A 5 -11.71 -5.10 -19.23
CA SER A 5 -11.69 -3.92 -20.09
C SER A 5 -12.90 -3.01 -19.86
N ARG A 6 -14.12 -3.58 -19.81
CA ARG A 6 -15.38 -2.85 -19.59
C ARG A 6 -15.42 -2.14 -18.24
N PHE A 7 -14.85 -2.76 -17.21
CA PHE A 7 -14.76 -2.25 -15.84
C PHE A 7 -13.35 -1.82 -15.45
N ARG A 8 -12.54 -1.39 -16.43
CA ARG A 8 -11.15 -0.96 -16.19
C ARG A 8 -11.04 0.13 -15.12
N HIS A 9 -12.03 1.00 -15.01
CA HIS A 9 -12.05 2.06 -14.00
C HIS A 9 -12.06 1.53 -12.57
N ILE A 10 -12.54 0.29 -12.33
CA ILE A 10 -12.53 -0.37 -11.02
C ILE A 10 -11.25 -1.20 -10.88
N TYR A 11 -11.02 -2.14 -11.80
CA TYR A 11 -9.95 -3.12 -11.65
C TYR A 11 -8.56 -2.51 -11.86
N ARG A 12 -8.42 -1.68 -12.90
CA ARG A 12 -7.14 -1.05 -13.24
C ARG A 12 -7.00 0.30 -12.55
N ASP A 13 -7.92 1.21 -12.85
CA ASP A 13 -7.71 2.62 -12.54
C ASP A 13 -7.88 2.88 -11.04
N ALA A 14 -8.72 2.11 -10.32
CA ALA A 14 -8.80 2.15 -8.86
C ALA A 14 -7.86 1.16 -8.15
N GLY A 15 -7.04 0.42 -8.91
CA GLY A 15 -6.02 -0.47 -8.35
C GLY A 15 -6.56 -1.69 -7.59
N VAL A 16 -7.81 -2.12 -7.82
CA VAL A 16 -8.36 -3.34 -7.22
C VAL A 16 -7.58 -4.59 -7.69
N LEU A 17 -7.12 -4.59 -8.94
CA LEU A 17 -6.23 -5.60 -9.48
C LEU A 17 -4.85 -4.97 -9.73
N PRO A 18 -3.91 -5.10 -8.76
CA PRO A 18 -2.62 -4.44 -8.86
C PRO A 18 -1.67 -5.20 -9.79
N THR A 19 -0.76 -4.47 -10.44
CA THR A 19 0.36 -5.09 -11.18
C THR A 19 1.43 -5.65 -10.27
N LYS A 20 1.54 -5.13 -9.04
CA LYS A 20 2.54 -5.52 -8.05
C LYS A 20 2.01 -5.34 -6.64
N VAL A 21 2.37 -6.28 -5.78
CA VAL A 21 2.18 -6.27 -4.33
C VAL A 21 3.56 -6.23 -3.68
N PHE A 22 3.73 -5.50 -2.59
CA PHE A 22 5.03 -5.27 -1.93
C PHE A 22 4.87 -5.03 -0.42
N GLN A 23 5.95 -5.20 0.35
CA GLN A 23 6.00 -4.73 1.73
C GLN A 23 6.60 -3.31 1.79
N LEU A 24 6.31 -2.59 2.86
CA LEU A 24 6.88 -1.28 3.16
C LEU A 24 7.75 -1.38 4.40
N GLU A 25 9.07 -1.33 4.19
CA GLU A 25 10.08 -1.38 5.25
C GLU A 25 10.39 0.03 5.74
N ALA A 26 10.34 0.20 7.07
CA ALA A 26 10.76 1.41 7.75
C ALA A 26 12.29 1.47 7.82
N ILE A 27 12.87 2.57 7.32
CA ILE A 27 14.29 2.88 7.48
C ILE A 27 14.45 3.70 8.75
N VAL A 28 14.62 2.99 9.86
CA VAL A 28 15.00 3.54 11.16
C VAL A 28 16.50 3.33 11.36
N ASP A 29 17.15 4.23 12.11
CA ASP A 29 18.59 4.14 12.36
C ASP A 29 18.98 2.76 12.92
N GLU A 30 20.13 2.26 12.47
CA GLU A 30 20.61 0.88 12.58
C GLU A 30 20.73 0.39 14.03
N GLY A 31 19.62 -0.05 14.62
CA GLY A 31 19.65 -1.01 15.71
C GLY A 31 19.95 -2.41 15.16
N GLU A 32 20.55 -3.30 15.97
CA GLU A 32 20.85 -4.71 15.64
C GLU A 32 19.60 -5.60 15.44
N GLY A 33 18.45 -5.00 15.16
CA GLY A 33 17.17 -5.69 14.99
C GLY A 33 16.89 -6.12 13.55
N PRO A 34 15.95 -7.07 13.35
CA PRO A 34 15.45 -7.38 12.02
C PRO A 34 14.75 -6.15 11.40
N PRO A 35 14.70 -6.06 10.06
CA PRO A 35 13.97 -4.99 9.39
C PRO A 35 12.50 -5.00 9.81
N LEU A 36 11.93 -3.81 10.00
CA LEU A 36 10.54 -3.62 10.41
C LEU A 36 9.69 -3.18 9.21
N CYS A 37 8.53 -3.80 9.05
CA CYS A 37 7.59 -3.54 7.98
C CYS A 37 6.24 -3.04 8.51
N LEU A 38 5.58 -2.19 7.72
CA LEU A 38 4.21 -1.76 7.97
C LEU A 38 3.26 -2.96 7.92
N GLN A 39 2.49 -3.13 8.99
CA GLN A 39 1.61 -4.27 9.20
C GLN A 39 0.24 -3.81 9.69
N LEU A 40 -0.82 -4.46 9.19
CA LEU A 40 -2.15 -4.37 9.78
C LEU A 40 -2.22 -5.16 11.11
N GLU A 41 -2.66 -4.51 12.17
CA GLU A 41 -2.90 -5.12 13.48
C GLU A 41 -4.29 -5.76 13.53
N GLY A 42 -4.41 -6.93 14.18
CA GLY A 42 -5.72 -7.46 14.57
C GLY A 42 -6.13 -8.81 13.97
N HIS A 43 -5.40 -9.36 13.00
CA HIS A 43 -5.82 -10.60 12.33
C HIS A 43 -4.70 -11.62 12.12
N ASP A 44 -4.51 -12.51 13.10
CA ASP A 44 -3.76 -13.76 12.91
C ASP A 44 -4.58 -14.78 12.10
N GLN A 45 -5.91 -14.59 12.05
CA GLN A 45 -6.84 -15.39 11.28
C GLN A 45 -7.92 -14.50 10.65
N TRP A 46 -8.16 -14.72 9.36
CA TRP A 46 -9.15 -13.99 8.56
C TRP A 46 -10.58 -14.34 9.00
N ASN A 47 -11.19 -13.49 9.83
CA ASN A 47 -12.54 -13.67 10.33
C ASN A 47 -13.43 -12.46 10.01
N ASN A 48 -13.69 -12.25 8.71
CA ASN A 48 -14.67 -11.31 8.17
C ASN A 48 -14.35 -9.82 8.45
N ALA A 49 -14.91 -8.93 7.64
CA ALA A 49 -14.81 -7.46 7.77
C ALA A 49 -15.56 -6.96 9.02
N ALA A 50 -15.12 -7.37 10.21
CA ALA A 50 -15.80 -7.09 11.46
C ALA A 50 -15.56 -5.66 11.96
N ALA A 51 -14.42 -5.04 11.58
CA ALA A 51 -14.14 -3.64 11.86
C ALA A 51 -13.44 -2.99 10.63
N PRO A 52 -13.92 -1.83 10.16
CA PRO A 52 -13.27 -1.09 9.08
C PRO A 52 -12.01 -0.35 9.53
N ASP A 53 -11.79 -0.21 10.84
CA ASP A 53 -10.82 0.72 11.45
C ASP A 53 -9.63 0.03 12.11
N ASP A 54 -9.07 -1.00 11.47
CA ASP A 54 -7.96 -1.75 12.05
C ASP A 54 -6.72 -0.87 12.21
N ALA A 55 -6.04 -1.03 13.34
CA ALA A 55 -4.81 -0.31 13.62
C ALA A 55 -3.67 -0.81 12.72
N THR A 56 -2.66 0.03 12.54
CA THR A 56 -1.41 -0.36 11.88
C THR A 56 -0.25 -0.26 12.85
N LYS A 57 0.74 -1.11 12.64
CA LYS A 57 1.95 -1.16 13.46
C LYS A 57 3.17 -1.48 12.63
N LEU A 58 4.33 -1.38 13.27
CA LEU A 58 5.54 -2.03 12.79
C LEU A 58 5.62 -3.44 13.35
N GLY A 59 5.94 -4.39 12.48
CA GLY A 59 6.30 -5.75 12.85
C GLY A 59 7.57 -6.19 12.11
N PRO A 60 8.27 -7.24 12.58
CA PRO A 60 9.37 -7.83 11.82
C PRO A 60 8.92 -8.19 10.40
N CYS A 61 9.67 -7.79 9.38
CA CYS A 61 9.31 -8.07 7.99
C CYS A 61 9.24 -9.58 7.73
N GLU A 62 8.13 -10.05 7.15
CA GLU A 62 7.99 -11.43 6.68
C GLU A 62 8.93 -11.72 5.51
N ASP A 63 9.47 -12.94 5.46
CA ASP A 63 10.24 -13.43 4.33
C ASP A 63 9.35 -13.69 3.10
N ALA A 64 9.76 -13.20 1.93
CA ALA A 64 9.05 -13.45 0.67
C ALA A 64 8.99 -14.93 0.25
N GLY A 65 9.85 -15.77 0.83
CA GLY A 65 10.05 -17.17 0.45
C GLY A 65 9.71 -18.18 1.55
N GLY A 66 8.95 -17.80 2.58
CA GLY A 66 8.55 -18.74 3.63
C GLY A 66 7.92 -20.01 3.05
N LYS A 67 8.32 -21.18 3.54
CA LYS A 67 7.82 -22.52 3.15
C LYS A 67 6.36 -22.76 3.60
N GLY A 68 5.52 -21.74 3.50
CA GLY A 68 4.08 -21.76 3.76
C GLY A 68 3.28 -21.48 2.48
N PRO A 69 1.95 -21.63 2.52
CA PRO A 69 1.09 -21.45 1.34
C PRO A 69 1.07 -19.97 0.90
N ALA A 70 1.98 -19.62 -0.02
CA ALA A 70 2.11 -18.34 -0.72
C ALA A 70 2.20 -17.07 0.18
N PRO A 71 2.77 -15.95 -0.29
CA PRO A 71 2.79 -14.66 0.41
C PRO A 71 1.38 -14.03 0.61
N THR A 72 0.32 -14.83 0.55
CA THR A 72 -1.08 -14.42 0.43
C THR A 72 -1.83 -14.25 1.76
N ARG A 73 -1.19 -14.55 2.89
CA ARG A 73 -1.83 -14.48 4.23
C ARG A 73 -1.24 -13.43 5.17
N GLY A 74 -0.18 -12.74 4.75
CA GLY A 74 0.47 -11.74 5.60
C GLY A 74 -0.31 -10.42 5.62
N THR A 75 -0.36 -9.79 6.79
CA THR A 75 -0.91 -8.44 7.00
C THR A 75 0.06 -7.33 6.63
N GLN A 76 1.20 -7.68 6.01
CA GLN A 76 2.30 -6.79 5.65
C GLN A 76 2.40 -6.49 4.15
N TRP A 77 1.45 -7.00 3.36
CA TRP A 77 1.48 -6.90 1.90
C TRP A 77 0.53 -5.79 1.45
N TRP A 78 1.04 -4.87 0.65
CA TRP A 78 0.34 -3.66 0.24
C TRP A 78 0.42 -3.49 -1.27
N HIS A 79 -0.55 -2.76 -1.82
CA HIS A 79 -0.50 -2.29 -3.19
C HIS A 79 -1.14 -0.93 -3.33
N LYS A 80 -0.87 -0.27 -4.47
CA LYS A 80 -1.52 1.00 -4.78
C LYS A 80 -3.01 0.76 -5.08
N SER A 81 -3.85 1.70 -4.67
CA SER A 81 -5.31 1.67 -4.83
C SER A 81 -5.87 3.09 -4.99
N ASN A 82 -7.17 3.20 -5.24
CA ASN A 82 -7.93 4.44 -5.34
C ASN A 82 -7.55 5.26 -6.58
N ARG A 83 -8.57 5.79 -7.28
CA ARG A 83 -8.35 6.70 -8.39
C ARG A 83 -8.00 8.08 -7.86
N ASN A 84 -6.99 8.69 -8.45
CA ASN A 84 -6.75 10.12 -8.39
C ASN A 84 -7.94 10.88 -9.00
N SER A 85 -7.99 12.19 -8.73
CA SER A 85 -8.98 13.12 -9.29
C SER A 85 -8.95 13.23 -10.83
N ASP A 86 -7.80 12.96 -11.47
CA ASP A 86 -7.68 12.83 -12.93
C ASP A 86 -8.29 11.53 -13.48
N GLY A 87 -8.79 10.67 -12.60
CA GLY A 87 -9.42 9.40 -12.91
C GLY A 87 -8.43 8.24 -13.09
N GLU A 88 -7.15 8.45 -12.80
CA GLU A 88 -6.07 7.48 -12.99
C GLU A 88 -5.58 6.89 -11.66
N CYS A 89 -4.92 5.74 -11.72
CA CYS A 89 -4.34 5.10 -10.53
C CYS A 89 -2.97 5.73 -10.19
N CYS A 90 -2.59 5.96 -8.93
CA CYS A 90 -3.41 5.76 -7.74
C CYS A 90 -2.99 6.68 -6.59
N SER A 91 -3.97 7.09 -5.78
CA SER A 91 -3.78 8.01 -4.65
C SER A 91 -3.61 7.27 -3.32
N GLY A 92 -4.10 6.03 -3.22
CA GLY A 92 -4.21 5.26 -1.98
C GLY A 92 -3.30 4.05 -1.90
N LEU A 93 -3.27 3.46 -0.71
CA LEU A 93 -2.51 2.27 -0.38
C LEU A 93 -3.42 1.26 0.33
N ARG A 94 -3.60 0.09 -0.27
CA ARG A 94 -4.50 -0.98 0.18
C ARG A 94 -3.72 -2.17 0.71
N VAL A 95 -4.22 -2.78 1.79
CA VAL A 95 -3.72 -4.07 2.29
C VAL A 95 -4.17 -5.16 1.31
N TRP A 96 -3.22 -5.96 0.84
CA TRP A 96 -3.45 -7.03 -0.13
C TRP A 96 -4.52 -8.02 0.36
N ASN A 97 -5.38 -8.46 -0.56
CA ASN A 97 -6.53 -9.33 -0.32
C ASN A 97 -7.64 -8.80 0.62
N THR A 98 -7.48 -7.62 1.21
CA THR A 98 -8.54 -6.95 2.02
C THR A 98 -9.25 -5.90 1.19
N ASP A 99 -10.34 -5.33 1.69
CA ASP A 99 -10.94 -4.08 1.21
C ASP A 99 -10.49 -2.86 2.02
N GLN A 100 -9.42 -2.95 2.81
CA GLN A 100 -8.94 -1.90 3.70
C GLN A 100 -7.78 -1.09 3.10
N CYS A 101 -7.90 0.23 3.23
CA CYS A 101 -6.95 1.22 2.77
C CYS A 101 -6.37 1.98 3.97
N LEU A 102 -5.11 2.41 3.85
CA LEU A 102 -4.49 3.26 4.85
C LEU A 102 -5.19 4.62 4.91
N ASN A 103 -5.65 5.02 6.09
CA ASN A 103 -6.30 6.31 6.31
C ASN A 103 -5.30 7.47 6.22
N ALA A 104 -5.81 8.70 6.10
CA ALA A 104 -4.99 9.92 6.04
C ALA A 104 -4.12 10.14 7.30
N ASN A 105 -4.45 9.51 8.42
CA ASN A 105 -3.62 9.54 9.63
C ASN A 105 -2.47 8.52 9.60
N GLY A 106 -2.49 7.56 8.67
CA GLY A 106 -1.50 6.51 8.50
C GLY A 106 -1.36 5.50 9.66
N VAL A 107 -2.17 5.63 10.71
CA VAL A 107 -2.11 4.76 11.91
C VAL A 107 -3.26 3.77 11.96
N THR A 108 -4.30 4.00 11.17
CA THR A 108 -5.49 3.14 11.05
C THR A 108 -5.79 2.89 9.57
N THR A 109 -6.62 1.90 9.32
CA THR A 109 -7.21 1.65 8.02
C THR A 109 -8.69 1.99 7.98
N GLY A 110 -9.27 1.98 6.79
CA GLY A 110 -10.68 2.25 6.50
C GLY A 110 -11.09 1.44 5.27
N VAL A 111 -12.38 1.24 5.03
CA VAL A 111 -12.85 0.61 3.78
C VAL A 111 -12.43 1.47 2.59
N CYS A 112 -11.72 0.86 1.64
CA CYS A 112 -11.25 1.52 0.43
C CYS A 112 -12.39 2.09 -0.39
N SER A 113 -12.34 3.40 -0.61
CA SER A 113 -13.10 4.06 -1.68
C SER A 113 -12.48 3.76 -3.05
N LEU A 114 -13.27 3.93 -4.13
CA LEU A 114 -12.72 3.89 -5.50
C LEU A 114 -12.08 5.22 -5.90
N THR A 115 -12.27 6.28 -5.10
CA THR A 115 -11.76 7.65 -5.32
C THR A 115 -10.75 8.05 -4.24
N ASP A 116 -10.25 9.28 -4.33
CA ASP A 116 -9.12 9.83 -3.58
C ASP A 116 -9.38 10.17 -2.10
N GLU A 117 -10.47 9.68 -1.51
CA GLU A 117 -10.78 9.82 -0.08
C GLU A 117 -9.64 9.32 0.83
N HIS A 118 -8.94 8.27 0.39
CA HIS A 118 -7.78 7.72 1.07
C HIS A 118 -6.54 8.04 0.24
N SER A 119 -5.82 9.10 0.64
CA SER A 119 -4.55 9.48 0.01
C SER A 119 -3.39 8.90 0.81
N ALA A 120 -2.78 7.83 0.33
CA ALA A 120 -1.57 7.24 0.89
C ALA A 120 -0.65 6.70 -0.22
N TYR A 121 0.59 7.18 -0.30
CA TYR A 121 1.54 6.71 -1.33
C TYR A 121 3.01 6.94 -0.94
N LEU A 122 3.88 6.05 -1.42
CA LEU A 122 5.33 6.20 -1.26
C LEU A 122 5.88 7.15 -2.34
N THR A 123 6.44 8.26 -1.90
CA THR A 123 7.08 9.27 -2.76
C THR A 123 8.43 8.78 -3.29
N LYS A 124 8.94 9.44 -4.35
CA LYS A 124 10.29 9.17 -4.88
C LYS A 124 11.43 9.41 -3.89
N SER A 125 11.25 10.32 -2.93
CA SER A 125 12.23 10.58 -1.86
C SER A 125 12.19 9.55 -0.73
N GLY A 126 11.33 8.53 -0.84
CA GLY A 126 11.19 7.51 0.19
C GLY A 126 10.33 7.94 1.38
N ARG A 127 9.56 9.04 1.29
CA ARG A 127 8.56 9.37 2.32
C ARG A 127 7.23 8.71 2.01
N LEU A 128 6.62 8.06 3.00
CA LEU A 128 5.27 7.51 2.88
C LEU A 128 4.26 8.60 3.24
N ARG A 129 3.68 9.24 2.23
CA ARG A 129 2.68 10.30 2.42
C ARG A 129 1.34 9.68 2.82
N VAL A 130 0.67 10.30 3.79
CA VAL A 130 -0.69 9.97 4.25
C VAL A 130 -1.45 11.29 4.42
N GLY A 131 -2.43 11.54 3.55
CA GLY A 131 -3.07 12.85 3.38
C GLY A 131 -2.06 13.97 3.12
N GLY A 132 -2.08 14.99 3.98
CA GLY A 132 -1.15 16.12 3.97
C GLY A 132 0.18 15.88 4.70
N LEU A 133 0.33 14.75 5.39
CA LEU A 133 1.46 14.43 6.26
C LEU A 133 2.24 13.23 5.72
N CYS A 134 3.28 12.82 6.44
CA CYS A 134 3.99 11.59 6.17
C CYS A 134 4.04 10.68 7.40
N LEU A 135 3.88 9.38 7.16
CA LEU A 135 3.96 8.37 8.19
C LEU A 135 5.40 8.24 8.69
N SER A 136 5.53 8.23 10.00
CA SER A 136 6.80 8.10 10.70
C SER A 136 6.66 7.18 11.91
N VAL A 137 7.79 6.87 12.53
CA VAL A 137 7.88 6.12 13.78
C VAL A 137 8.17 7.12 14.90
N ALA A 138 7.55 6.93 16.06
CA ALA A 138 7.87 7.74 17.22
C ALA A 138 9.29 7.45 17.70
N SER A 139 9.99 8.49 18.15
CA SER A 139 11.35 8.38 18.68
C SER A 139 11.30 7.84 20.10
N GLY A 140 12.23 6.96 20.48
CA GLY A 140 12.31 6.37 21.82
C GLY A 140 11.82 4.92 21.86
N GLU A 141 11.41 4.45 23.03
CA GLU A 141 11.01 3.05 23.26
C GLU A 141 9.63 2.71 22.64
N ASP A 142 8.74 3.71 22.53
CA ASP A 142 7.45 3.57 21.88
C ASP A 142 7.63 3.59 20.35
N GLN A 143 7.91 2.45 19.73
CA GLN A 143 7.99 2.28 18.25
C GLN A 143 6.63 2.41 17.54
N ARG A 144 5.76 3.30 18.02
CA ARG A 144 4.41 3.51 17.48
C ARG A 144 4.47 4.36 16.22
N LEU A 145 3.55 4.09 15.30
CA LEU A 145 3.38 4.89 14.10
C LEU A 145 2.72 6.24 14.42
N ARG A 146 3.10 7.28 13.69
CA ARG A 146 2.48 8.62 13.77
C ARG A 146 2.66 9.37 12.46
N ALA A 147 1.71 10.22 12.11
CA ALA A 147 1.85 11.16 11.00
C ALA A 147 2.52 12.46 11.47
N LEU A 148 3.51 12.94 10.70
CA LEU A 148 4.27 14.17 10.97
C LEU A 148 4.51 14.95 9.68
N ASP A 149 5.09 16.15 9.80
CA ASP A 149 5.67 16.87 8.66
C ASP A 149 6.64 15.96 7.89
N CYS A 150 6.53 15.94 6.56
CA CYS A 150 7.31 15.05 5.71
C CYS A 150 8.83 15.25 5.79
N GLU A 151 9.29 16.44 6.18
CA GLU A 151 10.71 16.72 6.40
C GLU A 151 11.25 15.96 7.62
N LYS A 152 10.42 15.76 8.64
CA LYS A 152 10.75 15.10 9.91
C LYS A 152 10.39 13.61 9.94
N ALA A 153 9.67 13.12 8.92
CA ALA A 153 9.30 11.72 8.83
C ALA A 153 10.51 10.82 8.52
N ILE A 154 10.45 9.54 8.88
CA ILE A 154 11.48 8.56 8.48
C ILE A 154 11.42 8.25 6.98
N GLN A 155 12.42 7.53 6.48
CA GLN A 155 12.37 6.97 5.13
C GLN A 155 11.69 5.60 5.16
N TRP A 156 11.09 5.25 4.04
CA TRP A 156 10.45 3.99 3.77
C TRP A 156 10.97 3.48 2.43
N ARG A 157 11.10 2.16 2.32
CA ARG A 157 11.40 1.51 1.04
C ARG A 157 10.45 0.38 0.78
N LYS A 158 10.24 0.08 -0.50
CA LYS A 158 9.60 -1.17 -0.89
C LYS A 158 10.56 -2.31 -0.62
N ARG A 159 10.11 -3.30 0.14
CA ARG A 159 10.84 -4.53 0.40
C ARG A 159 10.01 -5.69 -0.10
N ASN A 160 10.66 -6.63 -0.80
CA ASN A 160 10.02 -7.75 -1.45
C ASN A 160 8.89 -7.33 -2.41
N SER A 161 8.63 -8.14 -3.43
CA SER A 161 7.47 -7.89 -4.28
C SER A 161 7.11 -9.12 -5.07
N PHE A 162 5.83 -9.24 -5.41
CA PHE A 162 5.37 -10.24 -6.35
C PHE A 162 4.30 -9.65 -7.28
N GLU A 163 4.11 -10.30 -8.41
CA GLU A 163 2.97 -10.06 -9.30
C GLU A 163 1.85 -11.03 -8.89
N PRO A 164 0.63 -10.53 -8.60
CA PRO A 164 -0.46 -11.41 -8.16
C PRO A 164 -0.91 -12.32 -9.31
N ILE A 165 -1.39 -13.52 -8.97
CA ILE A 165 -1.74 -14.53 -9.98
C ILE A 165 -2.83 -14.01 -10.93
N GLU A 166 -3.79 -13.25 -10.41
CA GLU A 166 -4.86 -12.60 -11.17
C GLU A 166 -4.32 -11.70 -12.28
N PHE A 167 -3.16 -11.04 -12.03
CA PHE A 167 -2.48 -10.24 -13.03
C PHE A 167 -1.73 -11.12 -14.05
N THR A 168 -1.08 -12.17 -13.60
CA THR A 168 -0.30 -13.07 -14.47
C THR A 168 -1.15 -13.95 -15.39
N LEU A 169 -2.41 -14.21 -15.03
CA LEU A 169 -3.36 -14.99 -15.84
C LEU A 169 -3.93 -14.21 -17.03
N MET A 170 -3.63 -12.92 -17.11
CA MET A 170 -4.05 -12.07 -18.21
C MET A 170 -3.18 -12.25 -19.45
N SER A 171 -3.73 -11.91 -20.61
CA SER A 171 -2.98 -11.92 -21.86
C SER A 171 -1.81 -10.92 -21.81
N ASP A 172 -0.70 -11.23 -22.49
CA ASP A 172 0.48 -10.36 -22.53
C ASP A 172 0.15 -8.95 -23.02
N ALA A 173 -0.77 -8.82 -24.00
CA ALA A 173 -1.24 -7.55 -24.51
C ALA A 173 -1.94 -6.72 -23.41
N THR A 174 -2.82 -7.35 -22.64
CA THR A 174 -3.52 -6.70 -21.53
C THR A 174 -2.56 -6.34 -20.41
N GLN A 175 -1.61 -7.21 -20.05
CA GLN A 175 -0.58 -6.90 -19.06
C GLN A 175 0.28 -5.72 -19.49
N ALA A 176 0.71 -5.66 -20.76
CA ALA A 176 1.52 -4.57 -21.30
C ALA A 176 0.78 -3.22 -21.26
N GLU A 177 -0.50 -3.20 -21.63
CA GLU A 177 -1.35 -2.01 -21.53
C GLU A 177 -1.43 -1.52 -20.07
N TRP A 178 -1.66 -2.44 -19.13
CA TRP A 178 -1.75 -2.15 -17.70
C TRP A 178 -0.45 -1.57 -17.14
N ARG A 179 0.70 -2.20 -17.46
CA ARG A 179 2.03 -1.76 -17.00
C ARG A 179 2.36 -0.37 -17.55
N LYS A 180 2.04 -0.08 -18.82
CA LYS A 180 2.29 1.24 -19.42
C LYS A 180 1.55 2.35 -18.68
N ASN A 181 0.31 2.10 -18.27
CA ASN A 181 -0.46 3.06 -17.48
C ASN A 181 0.11 3.23 -16.07
N ASN A 182 0.62 2.17 -15.44
CA ASN A 182 1.19 2.25 -14.09
C ASN A 182 2.63 2.80 -14.02
N ALA A 183 3.42 2.71 -15.10
CA ALA A 183 4.82 3.12 -15.13
C ALA A 183 5.04 4.60 -15.52
N GLY A 184 4.09 5.22 -16.21
CA GLY A 184 4.31 6.48 -16.94
C GLY A 184 3.85 7.77 -16.27
N ARG A 185 3.37 7.78 -15.02
CA ARG A 185 2.50 8.87 -14.55
C ARG A 185 3.08 9.65 -13.36
N LYS A 186 3.06 10.98 -13.50
CA LYS A 186 3.59 11.97 -12.55
C LYS A 186 2.87 11.80 -11.20
N GLU A 187 3.60 11.96 -10.10
CA GLU A 187 2.97 12.11 -8.78
C GLU A 187 1.93 13.25 -8.87
N PRO A 188 0.76 13.11 -8.23
CA PRO A 188 -0.22 14.19 -8.22
C PRO A 188 0.47 15.48 -7.79
N ALA A 189 0.31 16.53 -8.59
CA ALA A 189 0.85 17.83 -8.24
C ALA A 189 0.25 18.21 -6.89
N VAL A 190 1.12 18.33 -5.88
CA VAL A 190 0.72 18.79 -4.55
C VAL A 190 0.09 20.16 -4.77
N ALA A 191 -1.20 20.30 -4.46
CA ALA A 191 -1.79 21.61 -4.29
C ALA A 191 -1.00 22.29 -3.16
N GLN A 192 -0.13 23.23 -3.53
CA GLN A 192 0.49 24.13 -2.59
C GLN A 192 -0.61 25.12 -2.20
N GLU A 193 -1.12 25.00 -0.97
CA GLU A 193 -1.79 26.12 -0.28
C GLU A 193 -0.75 27.04 0.36
#